data_AF-A0A534KN87-F1
#
_entry.id   AF-A0A534KN87-F1
#
_cell.length_a   1.000
_cell.length_b   1.000
_cell.length_c   1.000
_cell.angle_alpha   90.00
_cell.angle_beta   90.00
_cell.angle_gamma   90.00
#
_symmetry.space_group_name_H-M   'P 1'
#
loop_
_entity.id
_entity.type
_entity.pdbx_description
1 polymer ?
#
loop_
_entity_poly.entity_id
_entity_poly.type
_entity_poly.pdbx_seq_one_letter_code
_entity_poly.pdbx_strand_id
1 'polypeptide(L)'
;MSSLETHLRKAETFREGASRVNEPGLLVEAWFLSAYHLIEACAAKKRVHIQKHQRVPDELQRNPSILGPRSSTVADAFRYLDHNARAKFVYGDSGTRADLAKARKSFETIESICREVLG
;
A
#
# COMPACT_ATOMS: atom_id res chain seq x y z
N MET A 1 1.26 15.22 -16.48
CA MET A 1 0.47 14.38 -15.56
C MET A 1 0.46 15.02 -14.19
N SER A 2 -0.71 15.03 -13.56
CA SER A 2 -0.86 15.39 -12.16
C SER A 2 -0.14 14.37 -11.25
N SER A 3 0.06 14.76 -9.98
CA SER A 3 0.57 13.84 -8.94
C SER A 3 -0.34 12.60 -8.80
N LEU A 4 -1.67 12.80 -8.84
CA LEU A 4 -2.68 11.74 -8.81
C LEU A 4 -2.45 10.70 -9.93
N GLU A 5 -2.41 11.15 -11.19
CA GLU A 5 -2.21 10.28 -12.36
C GLU A 5 -0.88 9.52 -12.28
N THR A 6 0.17 10.19 -11.81
CA THR A 6 1.50 9.58 -11.64
C THR A 6 1.44 8.43 -10.64
N HIS A 7 0.76 8.63 -9.51
CA HIS A 7 0.62 7.62 -8.48
C HIS A 7 -0.28 6.46 -8.91
N LEU A 8 -1.41 6.73 -9.58
CA LEU A 8 -2.26 5.69 -10.16
C LEU A 8 -1.50 4.79 -11.14
N ARG A 9 -0.73 5.40 -12.06
CA ARG A 9 0.08 4.64 -13.02
C ARG A 9 1.13 3.76 -12.33
N LYS A 10 1.83 4.29 -11.33
CA LYS A 10 2.82 3.52 -10.56
C LYS A 10 2.15 2.38 -9.78
N ALA A 11 1.02 2.66 -9.13
CA ALA A 11 0.25 1.66 -8.41
C ALA A 11 -0.14 0.48 -9.30
N GLU A 12 -0.66 0.75 -10.49
CA GLU A 12 -1.04 -0.30 -11.44
C GLU A 12 0.19 -1.05 -11.96
N THR A 13 1.28 -0.33 -12.27
CA THR A 13 2.54 -0.96 -12.72
C THR A 13 3.04 -2.00 -11.71
N PHE A 14 3.05 -1.66 -10.41
CA PHE A 14 3.49 -2.60 -9.38
C PHE A 14 2.49 -3.74 -9.14
N ARG A 15 1.19 -3.46 -9.22
CA ARG A 15 0.14 -4.48 -9.12
C ARG A 15 0.23 -5.51 -10.25
N GLU A 16 0.35 -5.06 -11.49
CA GLU A 16 0.56 -5.93 -12.64
C GLU A 16 1.87 -6.70 -12.52
N GLY A 17 2.94 -6.03 -12.06
CA GLY A 17 4.22 -6.67 -11.77
C GLY A 17 4.08 -7.84 -10.79
N ALA A 18 3.31 -7.66 -9.70
CA ALA A 18 3.04 -8.71 -8.73
C ALA A 18 2.37 -9.94 -9.36
N SER A 19 1.51 -9.78 -10.37
CA SER A 19 0.86 -10.92 -11.03
C SER A 19 1.80 -11.81 -11.86
N ARG A 20 3.02 -11.34 -12.14
CA ARG A 20 3.99 -12.01 -13.03
C ARG A 20 5.18 -12.60 -12.29
N VAL A 21 5.22 -12.50 -10.96
CA VAL A 21 6.36 -12.92 -10.13
C VAL A 21 5.91 -14.00 -9.15
N ASN A 22 6.73 -15.04 -9.00
CA ASN A 22 6.46 -16.14 -8.06
C ASN A 22 7.34 -16.10 -6.81
N GLU A 23 8.33 -15.20 -6.77
CA GLU A 23 9.23 -15.04 -5.64
C GLU A 23 8.55 -14.24 -4.51
N PRO A 24 8.36 -14.81 -3.30
CA PRO A 24 7.60 -14.17 -2.22
C PRO A 24 8.12 -12.78 -1.80
N GLY A 25 9.44 -12.58 -1.74
CA GLY A 25 10.03 -11.28 -1.43
C GLY A 25 9.64 -10.21 -2.45
N LEU A 26 9.76 -10.54 -3.75
CA LEU A 26 9.39 -9.62 -4.83
C LEU A 26 7.88 -9.37 -4.88
N LEU A 27 7.05 -10.37 -4.56
CA LEU A 27 5.60 -10.22 -4.44
C LEU A 27 5.23 -9.22 -3.34
N VAL A 28 5.81 -9.39 -2.14
CA VAL A 28 5.57 -8.49 -1.00
C VAL A 28 6.02 -7.07 -1.30
N GLU A 29 7.18 -6.89 -1.94
CA GLU A 29 7.68 -5.57 -2.31
C GLU A 29 6.77 -4.89 -3.35
N ALA A 30 6.28 -5.64 -4.35
CA ALA A 30 5.36 -5.13 -5.35
C ALA A 30 4.01 -4.71 -4.73
N TRP A 31 3.45 -5.52 -3.83
CA TRP A 31 2.23 -5.17 -3.09
C TRP A 31 2.42 -3.94 -2.21
N PHE A 32 3.54 -3.83 -1.51
CA PHE A 32 3.88 -2.66 -0.70
C PHE A 32 3.95 -1.39 -1.56
N LEU A 33 4.68 -1.42 -2.67
CA LEU A 33 4.83 -0.25 -3.56
C LEU A 33 3.51 0.14 -4.24
N SER A 34 2.71 -0.86 -4.63
CA SER A 34 1.37 -0.61 -5.18
C SER A 34 0.45 0.04 -4.15
N ALA A 35 0.38 -0.52 -2.93
CA ALA A 35 -0.39 0.04 -1.82
C ALA A 35 0.04 1.47 -1.48
N TYR A 36 1.34 1.73 -1.38
CA TYR A 36 1.88 3.05 -1.09
C TYR A 36 1.41 4.08 -2.12
N HIS A 37 1.49 3.75 -3.40
CA HIS A 37 1.08 4.66 -4.46
C HIS A 37 -0.44 4.82 -4.56
N LEU A 38 -1.25 3.81 -4.23
CA LEU A 38 -2.71 3.99 -4.11
C LEU A 38 -3.06 4.97 -2.98
N ILE A 39 -2.37 4.89 -1.84
CA ILE A 39 -2.58 5.80 -0.72
C ILE A 39 -2.14 7.23 -1.08
N GLU A 40 -0.99 7.40 -1.72
CA GLU A 40 -0.55 8.71 -2.24
C GLU A 40 -1.52 9.27 -3.29
N ALA A 41 -2.11 8.43 -4.14
CA ALA A 41 -3.16 8.87 -5.06
C ALA A 41 -4.38 9.40 -4.31
N CYS A 42 -4.84 8.71 -3.26
CA CYS A 42 -5.93 9.20 -2.40
C CYS A 42 -5.57 10.53 -1.74
N ALA A 43 -4.35 10.67 -1.23
CA ALA A 43 -3.86 11.91 -0.63
C ALA A 43 -3.81 13.06 -1.64
N ALA A 44 -3.28 12.80 -2.84
CA ALA A 44 -3.20 13.77 -3.93
C ALA A 44 -4.58 14.26 -4.38
N LYS A 45 -5.61 13.40 -4.41
CA LYS A 45 -7.00 13.79 -4.67
C LYS A 45 -7.53 14.82 -3.67
N LYS A 46 -6.96 14.86 -2.46
CA LYS A 46 -7.27 15.82 -1.38
C LYS A 46 -6.22 16.93 -1.22
N ARG A 47 -5.28 17.05 -2.17
CA ARG A 47 -4.16 18.01 -2.13
C ARG A 47 -3.26 17.85 -0.90
N VAL A 48 -3.14 16.62 -0.39
CA VAL A 48 -2.20 16.25 0.68
C VAL A 48 -1.01 15.50 0.07
N HIS A 49 0.17 15.67 0.66
CA HIS A 49 1.41 15.02 0.21
C HIS A 49 2.06 14.24 1.37
N ILE A 50 2.13 12.91 1.27
CA ILE A 50 2.73 12.07 2.31
C ILE A 50 4.26 12.00 2.13
N GLN A 51 4.72 11.87 0.88
CA GLN A 51 6.11 11.89 0.40
C GLN A 51 6.99 10.71 0.84
N LYS A 52 6.76 10.15 2.03
CA LYS A 52 7.55 9.04 2.60
C LYS A 52 6.62 7.96 3.13
N HIS A 53 6.88 6.71 2.75
CA HIS A 53 6.06 5.57 3.19
C HIS A 53 5.96 5.46 4.72
N GLN A 54 7.03 5.77 5.45
CA GLN A 54 7.04 5.75 6.92
C GLN A 54 6.01 6.70 7.54
N ARG A 55 5.58 7.74 6.81
CA ARG A 55 4.60 8.73 7.28
C ARG A 55 3.16 8.31 7.01
N VAL A 56 2.91 7.27 6.21
CA VAL A 56 1.56 6.87 5.80
C VAL A 56 0.61 6.69 7.00
N PRO A 57 0.95 5.91 8.05
CA PRO A 57 0.03 5.71 9.17
C PRO A 57 -0.35 7.03 9.86
N ASP A 58 0.64 7.89 10.12
CA ASP A 58 0.44 9.14 10.84
C ASP A 58 -0.34 10.15 9.98
N GLU A 59 -0.04 10.25 8.69
CA GLU A 59 -0.73 11.17 7.78
C GLU A 59 -2.19 10.77 7.55
N LEU A 60 -2.50 9.47 7.48
CA LEU A 60 -3.88 9.00 7.38
C LEU A 60 -4.70 9.31 8.64
N GLN A 61 -4.06 9.32 9.82
CA GLN A 61 -4.70 9.72 11.07
C GLN A 61 -4.88 11.23 11.18
N ARG A 62 -3.86 12.01 10.78
CA ARG A 62 -3.90 13.49 10.82
C ARG A 62 -4.84 14.09 9.78
N ASN A 63 -5.03 13.41 8.65
CA ASN A 63 -5.83 13.89 7.53
C ASN A 63 -6.99 12.91 7.25
N PRO A 64 -8.05 12.91 8.07
CA PRO A 64 -9.21 12.04 7.85
C PRO A 64 -9.92 12.33 6.53
N SER A 65 -9.66 13.47 5.88
CA SER A 65 -10.21 13.77 4.55
C SER A 65 -9.74 12.81 3.46
N ILE A 66 -8.64 12.09 3.66
CA ILE A 66 -8.07 11.16 2.67
C ILE A 66 -8.95 9.91 2.53
N LEU A 67 -9.21 9.20 3.64
CA LEU A 67 -9.94 7.92 3.63
C LEU A 67 -11.14 7.88 4.58
N GLY A 68 -11.37 8.95 5.35
CA GLY A 68 -12.46 9.05 6.31
C GLY A 68 -12.35 8.02 7.44
N PRO A 69 -13.46 7.37 7.82
CA PRO A 69 -13.47 6.34 8.86
C PRO A 69 -12.54 5.14 8.59
N ARG A 70 -12.10 4.97 7.34
CA ARG A 70 -11.25 3.84 6.90
C ARG A 70 -9.76 4.08 7.09
N SER A 71 -9.36 5.29 7.51
CA SER A 71 -7.95 5.65 7.72
C SER A 71 -7.21 4.66 8.61
N SER A 72 -7.79 4.26 9.75
CA SER A 72 -7.14 3.32 10.68
C SER A 72 -6.94 1.94 10.07
N THR A 73 -7.95 1.43 9.37
CA THR A 73 -7.87 0.12 8.68
C THR A 73 -6.77 0.09 7.63
N VAL A 74 -6.66 1.15 6.82
CA VAL A 74 -5.60 1.25 5.81
C VAL A 74 -4.23 1.45 6.46
N ALA A 75 -4.14 2.27 7.51
CA ALA A 75 -2.90 2.49 8.24
C ALA A 75 -2.36 1.19 8.85
N ASP A 76 -3.22 0.37 9.47
CA ASP A 76 -2.81 -0.90 10.07
C ASP A 76 -2.41 -1.94 9.02
N ALA A 77 -3.17 -2.04 7.93
CA ALA A 77 -2.84 -2.91 6.81
C ALA A 77 -1.49 -2.51 6.17
N PHE A 78 -1.27 -1.21 5.99
CA PHE A 78 -0.04 -0.68 5.41
C PHE A 78 1.16 -0.89 6.34
N ARG A 79 0.99 -0.67 7.65
CA ARG A 79 2.03 -0.93 8.66
C ARG A 79 2.48 -2.38 8.62
N TYR A 80 1.55 -3.32 8.46
CA TYR A 80 1.91 -4.74 8.33
C TYR A 80 2.74 -4.99 7.07
N LEU A 81 2.38 -4.40 5.92
CA LEU A 81 3.17 -4.53 4.69
C LEU A 81 4.57 -3.93 4.88
N ASP A 82 4.67 -2.68 5.33
CA ASP A 82 5.93 -1.92 5.39
C ASP A 82 6.92 -2.52 6.40
N HIS A 83 6.46 -2.90 7.59
CA HIS A 83 7.35 -3.36 8.65
C HIS A 83 7.40 -4.89 8.75
N ASN A 84 6.25 -5.55 8.88
CA ASN A 84 6.22 -6.97 9.24
C ASN A 84 6.50 -7.87 8.05
N ALA A 85 5.79 -7.67 6.93
CA ALA A 85 5.93 -8.53 5.75
C ALA A 85 7.31 -8.33 5.11
N ARG A 86 7.75 -7.08 4.89
CA ARG A 86 9.07 -6.80 4.32
C ARG A 86 10.23 -7.30 5.17
N ALA A 87 10.15 -7.18 6.51
CA ALA A 87 11.17 -7.75 7.38
C ALA A 87 11.30 -9.28 7.22
N LYS A 88 10.20 -9.99 6.98
CA LYS A 88 10.18 -11.45 6.86
C LYS A 88 10.61 -11.98 5.49
N PHE A 89 10.29 -11.26 4.42
CA PHE A 89 10.45 -11.75 3.04
C PHE A 89 11.44 -10.95 2.17
N VAL A 90 11.64 -9.66 2.46
CA VAL A 90 12.47 -8.77 1.62
C VAL A 90 13.86 -8.59 2.26
N TYR A 91 13.89 -8.39 3.57
CA TYR A 91 15.14 -8.18 4.32
C TYR A 91 15.64 -9.43 5.06
N GLY A 92 14.77 -10.42 5.20
CA GLY A 92 15.06 -11.69 5.85
C GLY A 92 14.45 -12.85 5.07
N ASP A 93 14.65 -14.06 5.59
CA ASP A 93 14.21 -15.31 4.97
C ASP A 93 13.43 -16.16 5.99
N SER A 94 12.46 -15.52 6.66
CA SER A 94 11.67 -16.15 7.74
C SER A 94 10.16 -16.17 7.45
N GLY A 95 9.77 -15.71 6.26
CA GLY A 95 8.38 -15.59 5.86
C GLY A 95 7.68 -16.94 5.65
N THR A 96 6.52 -17.11 6.27
CA THR A 96 5.70 -18.32 6.13
C THR A 96 4.59 -18.14 5.11
N ARG A 97 3.97 -19.24 4.65
CA ARG A 97 2.77 -19.15 3.80
C ARG A 97 1.64 -18.34 4.45
N ALA A 98 1.49 -18.42 5.77
CA ALA A 98 0.50 -17.65 6.52
C ALA A 98 0.81 -16.14 6.51
N ASP A 99 2.08 -15.77 6.62
CA ASP A 99 2.52 -14.38 6.50
C ASP A 99 2.29 -13.83 5.09
N LEU A 100 2.57 -14.62 4.06
CA LEU A 100 2.31 -14.21 2.68
C LEU A 100 0.82 -14.01 2.41
N ALA A 101 -0.02 -14.91 2.91
CA ALA A 101 -1.48 -14.77 2.82
C ALA A 101 -1.98 -13.52 3.55
N LYS A 102 -1.40 -13.19 4.71
CA LYS A 102 -1.73 -11.96 5.44
C LYS A 102 -1.25 -10.72 4.69
N ALA A 103 -0.07 -10.73 4.08
CA ALA A 103 0.44 -9.63 3.26
C ALA A 103 -0.49 -9.37 2.07
N ARG A 104 -0.89 -10.43 1.37
CA ARG A 104 -1.88 -10.36 0.30
C ARG A 104 -3.19 -9.73 0.76
N LYS A 105 -3.76 -10.21 1.87
CA LYS A 105 -5.02 -9.68 2.41
C LYS A 105 -4.90 -8.21 2.82
N SER A 106 -3.77 -7.80 3.40
CA SER A 106 -3.50 -6.39 3.71
C SER A 106 -3.48 -5.55 2.43
N PHE A 107 -2.79 -6.01 1.38
CA PHE A 107 -2.80 -5.33 0.08
C PHE A 107 -4.19 -5.21 -0.52
N GLU A 108 -4.95 -6.31 -0.59
CA GLU A 108 -6.31 -6.34 -1.15
C GLU A 108 -7.26 -5.40 -0.37
N THR A 109 -7.09 -5.30 0.95
CA THR A 109 -7.86 -4.37 1.80
C THR A 109 -7.57 -2.92 1.42
N ILE A 110 -6.30 -2.56 1.30
CA ILE A 110 -5.88 -1.20 0.91
C ILE A 110 -6.38 -0.90 -0.51
N GLU A 111 -6.19 -1.84 -1.44
CA GLU A 111 -6.61 -1.69 -2.82
C GLU A 111 -8.11 -1.42 -2.92
N SER A 112 -8.93 -2.25 -2.29
CA SER A 112 -10.39 -2.09 -2.32
C SER A 112 -10.82 -0.72 -1.80
N ILE A 113 -10.27 -0.29 -0.66
CA ILE A 113 -10.64 0.98 -0.02
C ILE A 113 -10.19 2.18 -0.87
N CYS A 114 -8.94 2.16 -1.33
CA CYS A 114 -8.40 3.25 -2.13
C CYS A 114 -9.14 3.38 -3.46
N ARG A 115 -9.43 2.27 -4.16
CA ARG A 115 -10.18 2.32 -5.43
C ARG A 115 -11.56 2.93 -5.25
N GLU A 116 -12.29 2.56 -4.20
CA GLU A 116 -13.60 3.16 -3.91
C GLU A 116 -13.51 4.68 -3.66
N VAL A 117 -12.48 5.14 -2.94
CA VAL A 117 -12.26 6.58 -2.70
C VAL A 117 -11.87 7.32 -3.98
N LEU A 118 -11.12 6.65 -4.87
CA LEU A 118 -10.61 7.24 -6.10
C LEU A 118 -11.70 7.38 -7.17
N GLY A 119 -12.73 6.54 -7.15
CA GLY A 119 -13.86 6.57 -8.08
C GLY A 119 -13.54 5.74 -9.32
#